data_AF-A0A847CAL1-F1
#
_entry.id   AF-A0A847CAL1-F1
#
_cell.length_a   1.000
_cell.length_b   1.000
_cell.length_c   1.000
_cell.angle_alpha   90.00
_cell.angle_beta   90.00
_cell.angle_gamma   90.00
#
_symmetry.space_group_name_H-M   'P 1'
#
loop_
_entity.id
_entity.type
_entity.pdbx_description
1 polymer ?
#
loop_
_entity_poly.entity_id
_entity_poly.type
_entity_poly.pdbx_seq_one_letter_code
_entity_poly.pdbx_strand_id
1 'polypeptide(L)'
;MANTIYLVIPCYNEEAVLRETTERLKEKLGVLLSEKKISPDSRVIYVDDGSRDKTWPLIEEIHTENKLFGGIKLSRNRGHQNALLAGLMTVKDKADAVISMDADLQDDINAIDGFIDKFNEGCDIVYGVR
;
A
#
# COMPACT_ATOMS: atom_id res chain seq x y z
N MET A 1 -18.68 -2.23 -11.49
CA MET A 1 -18.29 -2.03 -10.07
C MET A 1 -16.92 -1.37 -10.09
N ALA A 2 -16.58 -0.56 -9.11
CA ALA A 2 -15.23 0.02 -9.04
C ALA A 2 -14.19 -1.09 -8.83
N ASN A 3 -12.98 -0.91 -9.35
CA ASN A 3 -11.91 -1.90 -9.26
C ASN A 3 -11.37 -1.99 -7.83
N THR A 4 -10.97 -3.19 -7.42
CA THR A 4 -10.31 -3.46 -6.15
C THR A 4 -8.83 -3.17 -6.28
N ILE A 5 -8.37 -2.09 -5.64
CA ILE A 5 -6.99 -1.62 -5.74
C ILE A 5 -6.26 -1.92 -4.43
N TYR A 6 -5.10 -2.57 -4.53
CA TYR A 6 -4.25 -2.80 -3.37
C TYR A 6 -3.00 -1.92 -3.46
N LEU A 7 -2.63 -1.29 -2.35
CA LEU A 7 -1.32 -0.66 -2.22
C LEU A 7 -0.39 -1.63 -1.50
N VAL A 8 0.82 -1.83 -2.03
CA VAL A 8 1.85 -2.66 -1.38
C VAL A 8 3.04 -1.77 -1.05
N ILE A 9 3.35 -1.68 0.23
CA ILE A 9 4.34 -0.75 0.78
C ILE A 9 5.37 -1.55 1.58
N PRO A 10 6.58 -1.77 1.04
CA PRO A 10 7.68 -2.38 1.80
C PRO A 10 8.12 -1.47 2.94
N CYS A 11 8.38 -2.06 4.11
CA CYS A 11 8.84 -1.33 5.30
C CYS A 11 10.06 -2.00 5.92
N TYR A 12 11.07 -1.23 6.29
CA TYR A 12 12.18 -1.71 7.12
C TYR A 12 12.68 -0.59 8.04
N ASN A 13 12.36 -0.70 9.34
CA ASN A 13 12.63 0.30 10.36
C ASN A 13 11.98 1.68 10.09
N GLU A 14 10.67 1.68 9.89
CA GLU A 14 9.86 2.86 9.55
C GLU A 14 9.05 3.41 10.74
N GLU A 15 9.41 3.09 12.00
CA GLU A 15 8.67 3.51 13.20
C GLU A 15 8.36 5.02 13.22
N ALA A 16 9.29 5.84 12.72
CA ALA A 16 9.17 7.30 12.76
C ALA A 16 8.15 7.88 11.76
N VAL A 17 7.91 7.22 10.63
CA VAL A 17 7.10 7.77 9.52
C VAL A 17 5.78 7.03 9.30
N LEU A 18 5.71 5.76 9.71
CA LEU A 18 4.59 4.87 9.37
C LEU A 18 3.21 5.44 9.73
N ARG A 19 3.07 6.06 10.92
CA ARG A 19 1.81 6.68 11.38
C ARG A 19 1.37 7.84 10.49
N GLU A 20 2.30 8.70 10.09
CA GLU A 20 2.01 9.82 9.19
C GLU A 20 1.61 9.30 7.81
N THR A 21 2.35 8.32 7.29
CA THR A 21 2.04 7.64 6.02
C THR A 21 0.65 7.03 6.03
N THR A 22 0.27 6.34 7.10
CA THR A 22 -1.06 5.76 7.29
C THR A 22 -2.16 6.81 7.25
N GLU A 23 -2.03 7.93 7.96
CA GLU A 23 -3.09 8.96 7.96
C GLU A 23 -3.25 9.62 6.59
N ARG A 24 -2.16 9.95 5.89
CA ARG A 24 -2.26 10.52 4.52
C ARG A 24 -2.90 9.54 3.53
N LEU A 25 -2.53 8.26 3.60
CA LEU A 25 -3.14 7.22 2.76
C LEU A 25 -4.62 7.01 3.11
N LYS A 26 -4.97 7.05 4.39
CA LYS A 26 -6.37 6.94 4.85
C LYS A 26 -7.22 8.07 4.30
N GLU A 27 -6.73 9.31 4.35
CA GLU A 27 -7.41 10.46 3.75
C GLU A 27 -7.57 10.27 2.24
N LYS A 28 -6.49 9.90 1.54
CA LYS A 28 -6.52 9.68 0.10
C LYS A 28 -7.50 8.60 -0.33
N LEU A 29 -7.41 7.42 0.28
CA LEU A 29 -8.31 6.30 -0.02
C LEU A 29 -9.75 6.63 0.38
N GLY A 30 -9.95 7.43 1.44
CA GLY A 30 -11.27 7.93 1.83
C GLY A 30 -11.92 8.77 0.73
N VAL A 31 -11.17 9.68 0.12
CA VAL A 31 -11.63 10.46 -1.05
C VAL A 31 -11.97 9.52 -2.21
N LEU A 32 -11.06 8.63 -2.60
CA LEU A 32 -11.26 7.69 -3.72
C LEU A 32 -12.49 6.79 -3.52
N LEU A 33 -12.75 6.34 -2.29
CA LEU A 33 -13.94 5.56 -1.93
C LEU A 33 -15.21 6.41 -2.03
N SER A 34 -15.18 7.66 -1.53
CA SER A 34 -16.35 8.55 -1.60
C SER A 34 -16.75 8.90 -3.03
N GLU A 35 -15.76 9.04 -3.92
CA GLU A 35 -15.93 9.26 -5.35
C GLU A 35 -16.24 7.98 -6.13
N LYS A 36 -16.25 6.81 -5.47
CA LYS A 36 -16.45 5.48 -6.06
C LYS A 36 -15.41 5.14 -7.15
N LYS A 37 -14.20 5.69 -7.05
CA LYS A 37 -13.08 5.37 -7.94
C LYS A 37 -12.48 3.99 -7.64
N ILE A 38 -12.58 3.54 -6.39
CA ILE A 38 -12.10 2.22 -5.95
C ILE A 38 -13.17 1.45 -5.18
N SER A 39 -13.06 0.12 -5.16
CA SER A 39 -13.92 -0.78 -4.39
C SER A 39 -13.70 -0.61 -2.87
N PRO A 40 -14.74 -0.77 -2.02
CA PRO A 40 -14.59 -0.92 -0.57
C PRO A 40 -13.71 -2.12 -0.15
N ASP A 41 -13.44 -3.06 -1.05
CA ASP A 41 -12.54 -4.20 -0.82
C ASP A 41 -11.05 -3.84 -0.99
N SER A 42 -10.75 -2.62 -1.44
CA SER A 42 -9.38 -2.09 -1.59
C SER A 42 -8.65 -2.01 -0.25
N ARG A 43 -7.34 -2.24 -0.24
CA ARG A 43 -6.54 -2.27 1.00
C ARG A 43 -5.15 -1.66 0.82
N VAL A 44 -4.54 -1.26 1.93
CA VAL A 44 -3.10 -0.94 2.02
C VAL A 44 -2.42 -2.05 2.79
N ILE A 45 -1.38 -2.65 2.20
CA ILE A 45 -0.63 -3.76 2.76
C ILE A 45 0.81 -3.32 3.00
N TYR A 46 1.16 -3.19 4.28
CA TYR A 46 2.53 -2.98 4.70
C TYR A 46 3.28 -4.31 4.73
N VAL A 47 4.46 -4.37 4.13
CA VAL A 47 5.31 -5.56 4.14
C VAL A 47 6.53 -5.30 5.00
N ASP A 48 6.51 -5.79 6.24
CA ASP A 48 7.63 -5.68 7.17
C ASP A 48 8.76 -6.63 6.74
N ASP A 49 9.88 -6.06 6.28
CA ASP A 49 11.09 -6.78 5.89
C ASP A 49 11.98 -7.09 7.11
N GLY A 50 11.37 -7.66 8.15
CA GLY A 50 12.05 -8.04 9.38
C GLY A 50 12.70 -6.87 10.13
N SER A 51 11.92 -5.81 10.38
CA SER A 51 12.37 -4.64 11.15
C SER A 51 12.81 -5.02 12.57
N ARG A 52 13.67 -4.18 13.15
CA ARG A 52 14.20 -4.34 14.52
C ARG A 52 13.66 -3.30 15.50
N ASP A 53 12.96 -2.29 15.00
CA ASP A 53 12.26 -1.26 15.76
C ASP A 53 10.78 -1.64 15.97
N LYS A 54 9.91 -0.67 16.28
CA LYS A 54 8.48 -0.93 16.49
C LYS A 54 7.63 -0.93 15.22
N THR A 55 8.21 -0.99 14.03
CA THR A 55 7.45 -1.02 12.75
C THR A 55 6.37 -2.10 12.75
N TRP A 56 6.71 -3.36 13.08
CA TRP A 56 5.71 -4.44 13.10
C TRP A 56 4.61 -4.25 14.15
N PRO A 57 4.91 -3.98 15.44
CA PRO A 57 3.89 -3.64 16.42
C PRO A 57 2.96 -2.51 15.97
N LEU A 58 3.50 -1.47 15.31
CA LEU A 58 2.69 -0.38 14.78
C LEU A 58 1.77 -0.84 13.64
N ILE A 59 2.23 -1.69 12.73
CA ILE A 59 1.38 -2.29 11.68
C ILE A 59 0.22 -3.08 12.30
N GLU A 60 0.48 -3.86 13.36
CA GLU A 60 -0.57 -4.61 14.08
C GLU A 60 -1.60 -3.69 14.73
N GLU A 61 -1.15 -2.59 15.34
CA GLU A 61 -2.00 -1.57 15.95
C GLU A 61 -2.86 -0.88 14.90
N ILE A 62 -2.25 -0.39 13.82
CA ILE A 62 -2.93 0.25 12.68
C ILE A 62 -3.99 -0.68 12.08
N HIS A 63 -3.67 -1.96 11.87
CA HIS A 63 -4.65 -2.94 11.39
C HIS A 63 -5.81 -3.17 12.36
N THR A 64 -5.55 -3.07 13.67
CA THR A 64 -6.59 -3.22 14.69
C THR A 64 -7.53 -2.01 14.69
N GLU A 65 -6.98 -0.81 14.55
CA GLU A 65 -7.73 0.45 14.46
C GLU A 65 -8.56 0.55 13.17
N ASN A 66 -8.00 0.12 12.04
CA ASN A 66 -8.66 0.24 10.74
C ASN A 66 -8.31 -0.91 9.78
N LYS A 67 -9.34 -1.68 9.38
CA LYS A 67 -9.21 -2.84 8.48
C LYS A 67 -8.91 -2.49 7.02
N LEU A 68 -8.89 -1.20 6.66
CA LEU A 68 -8.33 -0.73 5.39
C LEU A 68 -6.84 -1.09 5.27
N PHE A 69 -6.14 -1.15 6.41
CA PHE A 69 -4.73 -1.47 6.48
C PHE A 69 -4.52 -2.92 6.91
N GLY A 70 -3.47 -3.54 6.39
CA GLY A 70 -3.03 -4.88 6.75
C GLY A 70 -1.51 -5.01 6.69
N GLY A 71 -1.01 -6.13 7.19
CA GLY A 71 0.42 -6.39 7.31
C GLY A 71 0.82 -7.77 6.80
N ILE A 72 2.00 -7.85 6.19
CA ILE A 72 2.73 -9.09 5.91
C ILE A 72 4.06 -9.00 6.63
N LYS A 73 4.36 -9.99 7.49
CA LYS A 73 5.64 -10.05 8.20
C LYS A 73 6.56 -11.06 7.55
N LEU A 74 7.70 -10.61 7.03
CA LEU A 74 8.76 -11.53 6.61
C LEU A 74 9.51 -12.07 7.84
N SER A 75 9.97 -13.32 7.77
CA SER A 75 10.64 -13.99 8.90
C SER A 75 11.98 -13.35 9.27
N ARG A 76 12.59 -12.60 8.35
CA ARG A 76 13.83 -11.83 8.50
C ARG A 76 13.98 -10.89 7.32
N ASN A 77 14.87 -9.91 7.46
CA ASN A 77 15.25 -9.02 6.35
C ASN A 77 15.78 -9.79 5.13
N ARG A 78 15.18 -9.51 3.98
CA ARG A 78 15.51 -10.06 2.65
C ARG A 78 15.79 -8.97 1.62
N GLY A 79 15.69 -7.71 2.00
CA GLY A 79 15.89 -6.55 1.13
C GLY A 79 14.59 -6.10 0.48
N HIS A 80 14.54 -4.80 0.20
CA HIS A 80 13.36 -4.08 -0.31
C HIS A 80 12.65 -4.78 -1.47
N GLN A 81 13.39 -5.19 -2.51
CA GLN A 81 12.80 -5.81 -3.71
C GLN A 81 12.13 -7.15 -3.41
N ASN A 82 12.66 -7.93 -2.46
CA ASN A 82 12.05 -9.20 -2.03
C ASN A 82 10.80 -8.96 -1.19
N ALA A 83 10.80 -7.92 -0.35
CA ALA A 83 9.62 -7.51 0.40
C ALA A 83 8.50 -7.04 -0.53
N LEU A 84 8.83 -6.19 -1.52
CA LEU A 84 7.88 -5.77 -2.54
C LEU A 84 7.30 -6.98 -3.28
N LEU A 85 8.15 -7.85 -3.83
CA LEU A 85 7.72 -9.04 -4.54
C LEU A 85 6.84 -9.96 -3.67
N ALA A 86 7.21 -10.17 -2.40
CA ALA A 86 6.41 -10.96 -1.47
C ALA A 86 5.01 -10.36 -1.26
N GLY A 87 4.93 -9.03 -1.12
CA GLY A 87 3.66 -8.31 -1.04
C GLY A 87 2.80 -8.51 -2.29
N LEU A 88 3.35 -8.19 -3.47
CA LEU A 88 2.66 -8.34 -4.76
C LEU A 88 2.13 -9.77 -4.95
N MET A 89 2.97 -10.77 -4.72
CA MET A 89 2.60 -12.18 -4.86
C MET A 89 1.53 -12.65 -3.86
N THR A 90 1.47 -12.03 -2.69
CA THR A 90 0.48 -12.38 -1.65
C THR A 90 -0.90 -11.79 -1.95
N VAL A 91 -0.96 -10.65 -2.64
CA VAL A 91 -2.21 -9.92 -2.89
C VAL A 91 -2.77 -10.12 -4.31
N LYS A 92 -1.99 -10.70 -5.23
CA LYS A 92 -2.33 -10.81 -6.66
C LYS A 92 -3.74 -11.35 -6.98
N ASP A 93 -4.26 -12.28 -6.17
CA ASP A 93 -5.56 -12.92 -6.42
C ASP A 93 -6.73 -12.20 -5.71
N LYS A 94 -6.45 -11.05 -5.06
CA LYS A 94 -7.40 -10.26 -4.27
C LYS A 94 -7.64 -8.86 -4.84
N ALA A 95 -6.86 -8.45 -5.82
CA ALA A 95 -6.89 -7.11 -6.38
C ALA A 95 -6.98 -7.18 -7.91
N ASP A 96 -7.71 -6.24 -8.49
CA ASP A 96 -7.76 -6.04 -9.94
C ASP A 96 -6.50 -5.32 -10.43
N ALA A 97 -5.91 -4.45 -9.58
CA ALA A 97 -4.61 -3.84 -9.80
C ALA A 97 -3.88 -3.57 -8.48
N VAL A 98 -2.56 -3.50 -8.54
CA VAL A 98 -1.69 -3.25 -7.39
C VAL A 98 -0.79 -2.05 -7.67
N ILE A 99 -0.74 -1.12 -6.72
CA ILE A 99 0.16 0.05 -6.74
C ILE A 99 1.26 -0.18 -5.71
N SER A 100 2.51 -0.12 -6.14
CA SER A 100 3.67 -0.15 -5.24
C SER A 100 4.17 1.26 -4.96
N MET A 101 4.53 1.55 -3.70
CA MET A 101 5.13 2.83 -3.28
C MET A 101 6.00 2.63 -2.04
N ASP A 102 6.86 3.61 -1.76
CA ASP A 102 7.72 3.62 -0.58
C ASP A 102 6.99 4.16 0.66
N ALA A 103 7.47 3.76 1.85
CA ALA A 103 6.83 4.10 3.13
C ALA A 103 7.10 5.53 3.61
N ASP A 104 8.12 6.20 3.05
CA ASP A 104 8.66 7.46 3.54
C ASP A 104 8.01 8.72 2.91
N LEU A 105 6.93 8.54 2.14
CA LEU A 105 6.15 9.62 1.51
C LEU A 105 6.95 10.49 0.53
N GLN A 106 8.08 10.00 0.01
CA GLN A 106 8.76 10.70 -1.09
C GLN A 106 7.92 10.70 -2.37
N ASP A 107 7.09 9.68 -2.55
CA ASP A 107 6.14 9.59 -3.65
C ASP A 107 4.94 10.53 -3.43
N ASP A 108 4.53 11.22 -4.50
CA ASP A 108 3.29 12.00 -4.48
C ASP A 108 2.09 11.06 -4.41
N ILE A 109 1.42 11.02 -3.25
CA ILE A 109 0.19 10.25 -3.03
C ILE A 109 -0.90 10.60 -4.06
N ASN A 110 -0.90 11.80 -4.64
CA ASN A 110 -1.86 12.18 -5.67
C ASN A 110 -1.60 11.49 -7.02
N ALA A 111 -0.41 10.93 -7.25
CA ALA A 111 -0.15 10.12 -8.44
C ALA A 111 -1.07 8.89 -8.54
N ILE A 112 -1.61 8.43 -7.40
CA ILE A 112 -2.57 7.32 -7.34
C ILE A 112 -3.79 7.58 -8.23
N ASP A 113 -4.29 8.81 -8.34
CA ASP A 113 -5.43 9.11 -9.23
C ASP A 113 -5.09 8.78 -10.67
N GLY A 114 -3.94 9.27 -11.13
CA GLY A 114 -3.47 9.06 -12.50
C GLY A 114 -3.22 7.59 -12.80
N PHE A 115 -2.71 6.83 -11.83
CA PHE A 115 -2.52 5.38 -11.98
C PHE A 115 -3.86 4.65 -12.15
N ILE A 116 -4.86 4.98 -11.34
CA ILE A 116 -6.20 4.39 -11.42
C ILE A 116 -6.86 4.78 -12.75
N ASP A 117 -6.77 6.05 -13.15
CA ASP A 117 -7.36 6.53 -14.40
C ASP A 117 -6.75 5.82 -15.61
N LYS A 118 -5.42 5.67 -15.66
CA LYS A 118 -4.72 4.94 -16.72
C LYS A 118 -5.01 3.44 -16.74
N PHE A 119 -5.13 2.82 -15.57
CA PHE A 119 -5.59 1.43 -15.49
C PHE A 119 -7.00 1.27 -16.06
N ASN A 120 -7.92 2.19 -15.73
CA ASN A 120 -9.29 2.19 -16.26
C ASN A 120 -9.36 2.46 -17.77
N GLU A 121 -8.36 3.15 -18.35
CA GLU A 121 -8.19 3.29 -19.80
C GLU A 121 -7.72 2.00 -20.50
N GLY A 122 -7.37 0.95 -19.74
CA GLY A 122 -6.94 -0.36 -20.23
C GLY A 122 -5.42 -0.56 -20.27
N CYS A 123 -4.64 0.27 -19.55
CA CYS A 123 -3.21 0.04 -19.41
C CYS A 123 -2.91 -1.06 -18.37
N ASP A 124 -2.14 -2.08 -18.77
CA ASP A 124 -1.72 -3.16 -17.86
C ASP A 124 -0.62 -2.72 -16.87
N ILE A 125 0.24 -1.77 -17.27
CA ILE A 125 1.35 -1.25 -16.47
C ILE A 125 1.39 0.27 -16.60
N VAL A 126 1.41 0.96 -15.46
CA VAL A 126 1.50 2.42 -15.38
C VAL A 126 2.72 2.79 -14.54
N TYR A 127 3.58 3.66 -15.06
CA TYR A 127 4.80 4.12 -14.37
C TYR A 127 4.64 5.55 -13.86
N GLY A 128 5.07 5.78 -12.61
CA GLY A 128 5.36 7.13 -12.13
C GLY A 128 6.72 7.59 -12.66
N VAL A 129 6.76 8.73 -13.34
CA VAL A 129 8.00 9.32 -13.88
C VAL A 129 8.16 10.73 -13.32
N ARG A 130 9.39 11.07 -12.94
CA ARG A 130 9.78 12.38 -12.39
C ARG A 130 10.29 13.32 -13.48
#